data_AF-A0A918DZ15-F1
#
_entry.id   AF-A0A918DZ15-F1
#
_cell.length_a   1.000
_cell.length_b   1.000
_cell.length_c   1.000
_cell.angle_alpha   90.00
_cell.angle_beta   90.00
_cell.angle_gamma   90.00
#
_symmetry.space_group_name_H-M   'P 1'
#
loop_
_entity.id
_entity.type
_entity.pdbx_description
1 polymer ?
#
loop_
_entity_poly.entity_id
_entity_poly.type
_entity_poly.pdbx_seq_one_letter_code
_entity_poly.pdbx_strand_id
1 'polypeptide(L)'
;MQKGSEEAGMAGFLDRAKEQAQRALNEGKQKVDEVQAGRTGHDLLRRLGAAYYAEQRGQGSPEAVAAAVRALDEHIRLNGDAFLRDKH
;
A
#
# COMPACT_ATOMS: atom_id res chain seq x y z
N MET A 1 -45.63 27.94 12.19
CA MET A 1 -44.98 27.03 11.22
C MET A 1 -43.48 27.01 11.53
N GLN A 2 -42.98 26.03 12.31
CA GLN A 2 -41.55 25.96 12.71
C GLN A 2 -40.93 24.54 12.60
N LYS A 3 -41.70 23.49 12.30
CA LYS A 3 -41.20 22.11 12.21
C LYS A 3 -40.36 21.79 10.96
N GLY A 4 -40.42 22.61 9.90
CA GLY A 4 -39.72 22.32 8.63
C GLY A 4 -38.23 22.68 8.60
N SER A 5 -37.76 23.55 9.50
CA SER A 5 -36.36 23.99 9.54
C SER A 5 -35.42 23.03 10.27
N GLU A 6 -35.94 22.22 11.19
CA GLU A 6 -35.16 21.24 11.96
C GLU A 6 -34.90 19.97 11.13
N GLU A 7 -35.89 19.48 10.38
CA GLU A 7 -35.74 18.32 9.49
C GLU A 7 -34.77 18.59 8.33
N ALA A 8 -34.81 19.78 7.73
CA ALA A 8 -33.89 20.18 6.67
C ALA A 8 -32.44 20.34 7.17
N GLY A 9 -32.25 20.87 8.39
CA GLY A 9 -30.93 20.98 9.02
C GLY A 9 -30.34 19.61 9.37
N MET A 10 -31.17 18.69 9.87
CA MET A 10 -30.74 17.34 10.22
C MET A 10 -30.45 16.49 8.99
N ALA A 11 -31.25 16.59 7.93
CA ALA A 11 -30.98 15.95 6.65
C ALA A 11 -29.65 16.42 6.02
N GLY A 12 -29.40 17.74 6.01
CA GLY A 12 -28.15 18.28 5.48
C GLY A 12 -26.90 17.95 6.32
N PHE A 13 -27.06 17.72 7.62
CA PHE A 13 -25.99 17.23 8.48
C PHE A 13 -25.69 15.74 8.22
N LEU A 14 -26.73 14.91 8.09
CA LEU A 14 -26.59 13.48 7.81
C LEU A 14 -25.95 13.23 6.44
N ASP A 15 -26.31 14.01 5.42
CA ASP A 15 -25.69 13.90 4.10
C ASP A 15 -24.19 14.25 4.13
N ARG A 16 -23.80 15.32 4.84
CA ARG A 16 -22.38 15.66 5.02
C ARG A 16 -21.63 14.63 5.85
N ALA A 17 -22.24 14.07 6.89
CA ALA A 17 -21.64 13.00 7.68
C ALA A 17 -21.41 11.73 6.84
N LYS A 18 -22.37 11.38 5.97
CA LYS A 18 -22.25 10.24 5.04
C LYS A 18 -21.14 10.46 4.00
N GLU A 19 -21.04 11.65 3.44
CA GLU A 19 -19.96 11.99 2.50
C GLU A 19 -18.58 11.92 3.17
N GLN A 20 -18.44 12.46 4.38
CA GLN A 20 -17.19 12.40 5.14
C GLN A 20 -16.81 10.97 5.50
N ALA A 21 -17.77 10.16 5.95
CA ALA A 21 -17.56 8.75 6.23
C ALA A 21 -17.09 8.00 4.96
N GLN A 22 -17.72 8.24 3.81
CA GLN A 22 -17.33 7.60 2.56
C GLN A 22 -15.92 8.00 2.11
N ARG A 23 -15.54 9.28 2.25
CA ARG A 23 -14.18 9.75 1.95
C ARG A 23 -13.14 9.14 2.89
N ALA A 24 -13.40 9.18 4.20
CA ALA A 24 -12.50 8.61 5.20
C ALA A 24 -12.30 7.09 5.01
N LEU A 25 -13.35 6.36 4.60
CA LEU A 25 -13.24 4.94 4.26
C LEU A 25 -12.39 4.71 3.00
N ASN A 26 -12.54 5.55 1.97
CA ASN A 26 -11.75 5.42 0.75
C ASN A 26 -10.27 5.77 1.00
N GLU A 27 -10.00 6.86 1.70
CA GLU A 27 -8.65 7.29 2.09
C GLU A 27 -8.00 6.26 3.02
N GLY A 28 -8.77 5.70 3.96
CA GLY A 28 -8.30 4.64 4.87
C GLY A 28 -7.91 3.37 4.13
N LYS A 29 -8.71 2.93 3.15
CA LYS A 29 -8.38 1.77 2.31
C LYS A 29 -7.11 2.00 1.49
N GLN A 30 -7.03 3.14 0.79
CA GLN A 30 -5.87 3.50 -0.02
C GLN A 30 -4.59 3.50 0.81
N LYS A 31 -4.62 4.11 2.01
CA LYS A 31 -3.45 4.16 2.89
C LYS A 31 -3.05 2.79 3.44
N VAL A 32 -4.01 1.91 3.71
CA VAL A 32 -3.72 0.52 4.13
C VAL A 32 -3.08 -0.26 2.99
N ASP A 33 -3.61 -0.11 1.78
CA ASP A 33 -3.08 -0.79 0.59
C ASP A 33 -1.65 -0.31 0.28
N GLU A 34 -1.38 0.99 0.39
CA GLU A 34 -0.04 1.57 0.26
C GLU A 34 0.94 1.03 1.30
N VAL A 35 0.54 0.96 2.57
CA VAL A 35 1.39 0.41 3.65
C VAL A 35 1.66 -1.08 3.41
N GLN A 36 0.67 -1.84 2.97
CA GLN A 36 0.81 -3.27 2.70
C GLN A 36 1.71 -3.53 1.49
N ALA A 37 1.56 -2.73 0.43
CA ALA A 37 2.46 -2.74 -0.72
C ALA A 37 3.89 -2.41 -0.29
N GLY A 38 4.09 -1.37 0.51
CA GLY A 38 5.40 -0.97 1.03
C GLY A 38 6.10 -2.08 1.83
N ARG A 39 5.38 -2.72 2.76
CA ARG A 39 5.90 -3.87 3.52
C ARG A 39 6.30 -5.04 2.62
N THR A 40 5.46 -5.35 1.63
CA THR A 40 5.73 -6.42 0.68
C THR A 40 6.97 -6.12 -0.16
N GLY A 41 7.12 -4.87 -0.63
CA GLY A 41 8.32 -4.42 -1.34
C GLY A 41 9.60 -4.53 -0.51
N HIS A 42 9.56 -4.14 0.78
CA HIS A 42 10.70 -4.28 1.70
C HIS A 42 11.09 -5.74 1.94
N ASP A 43 10.12 -6.63 2.06
CA ASP A 43 10.38 -8.07 2.20
C ASP A 43 11.01 -8.67 0.93
N LEU A 44 10.57 -8.23 -0.25
CA LEU A 44 11.17 -8.64 -1.53
C LEU A 44 12.62 -8.16 -1.66
N LEU A 45 12.92 -6.92 -1.27
CA LEU A 45 14.30 -6.41 -1.22
C LEU A 45 15.17 -7.23 -0.28
N ARG A 46 14.67 -7.55 0.93
CA ARG A 46 15.41 -8.36 1.90
C ARG A 46 15.71 -9.75 1.34
N ARG A 47 14.75 -10.36 0.64
CA ARG A 47 14.92 -11.66 -0.04
C ARG A 47 15.96 -11.58 -1.17
N LEU A 48 15.91 -10.54 -1.99
CA LEU A 48 16.90 -10.32 -3.06
C LEU A 48 18.31 -10.16 -2.48
N GLY A 49 18.47 -9.32 -1.45
CA GLY A 49 19.75 -9.14 -0.77
C GLY A 49 20.29 -10.43 -0.16
N ALA A 50 19.43 -11.23 0.48
CA ALA A 50 19.82 -12.52 1.04
C ALA A 50 20.25 -13.52 -0.05
N ALA A 51 19.50 -13.62 -1.15
CA ALA A 51 19.83 -14.49 -2.27
C ALA A 51 21.18 -14.10 -2.91
N TYR A 52 21.38 -12.80 -3.14
CA TYR A 52 22.63 -12.28 -3.71
C TYR A 52 23.81 -12.51 -2.76
N TYR A 53 23.63 -12.27 -1.46
CA TYR A 53 24.67 -12.55 -0.47
C TYR A 53 25.05 -14.04 -0.42
N ALA A 54 24.08 -14.94 -0.49
CA ALA A 54 24.33 -16.37 -0.53
C ALA A 54 25.08 -16.79 -1.81
N GLU A 55 24.69 -16.25 -2.97
CA GLU A 55 25.39 -16.46 -4.25
C GLU A 55 26.86 -16.03 -4.15
N GLN A 56 27.13 -14.83 -3.61
CA GLN A 56 28.49 -14.31 -3.40
C GLN A 56 29.35 -15.19 -2.48
N ARG A 57 28.71 -15.95 -1.59
CA ARG A 57 29.39 -16.89 -0.68
C ARG A 57 29.52 -18.30 -1.26
N GLY A 58 29.04 -18.54 -2.49
CA GLY A 58 29.00 -19.86 -3.11
C GLY A 58 28.01 -20.82 -2.44
N GLN A 59 27.06 -20.29 -1.66
CA GLN A 59 26.06 -21.05 -0.92
C GLN A 59 24.64 -20.90 -1.52
N GLY A 60 24.47 -19.95 -2.43
CA GLY A 60 23.24 -19.71 -3.18
C GLY A 60 23.39 -20.10 -4.65
N SER A 61 22.33 -19.86 -5.42
CA SER A 61 22.31 -20.12 -6.85
C SER A 61 21.92 -18.87 -7.65
N PRO A 62 22.46 -18.69 -8.87
CA PRO A 62 22.05 -17.59 -9.75
C PRO A 62 20.54 -17.59 -10.05
N GLU A 63 19.91 -18.77 -10.08
CA GLU A 63 18.48 -18.92 -10.31
C GLU A 63 17.64 -18.34 -9.15
N ALA A 64 18.12 -18.48 -7.91
CA ALA A 64 17.46 -17.90 -6.74
C ALA A 64 17.49 -16.37 -6.78
N VAL A 65 18.61 -15.80 -7.22
CA VAL A 65 18.74 -14.34 -7.44
C VAL A 65 17.82 -13.89 -8.57
N ALA A 66 17.84 -14.58 -9.71
CA ALA A 66 16.96 -14.26 -10.83
C ALA A 66 15.47 -14.35 -10.44
N ALA A 67 15.08 -15.32 -9.61
CA ALA A 67 13.72 -15.43 -9.10
C ALA A 67 13.34 -14.26 -8.18
N ALA A 68 14.24 -13.84 -7.29
CA ALA A 68 14.01 -12.69 -6.42
C ALA A 68 13.90 -11.38 -7.20
N VAL A 69 14.73 -11.19 -8.24
CA VAL A 69 14.63 -10.04 -9.16
C VAL A 69 13.28 -10.02 -9.87
N ARG A 70 12.85 -11.14 -10.47
CA ARG A 70 11.55 -11.21 -11.15
C ARG A 70 10.37 -10.88 -10.23
N ALA A 71 10.40 -11.36 -8.99
CA ALA A 71 9.35 -11.07 -8.02
C ALA A 71 9.31 -9.59 -7.62
N LEU A 72 10.49 -8.95 -7.49
CA LEU A 72 10.60 -7.52 -7.24
C LEU A 72 10.08 -6.70 -8.42
N ASP A 73 10.47 -7.06 -9.65
CA ASP A 73 10.02 -6.39 -10.87
C ASP A 73 8.49 -6.49 -11.03
N GLU A 74 7.92 -7.68 -10.78
CA GLU A 74 6.47 -7.87 -10.82
C GLU A 74 5.75 -7.00 -9.78
N HIS A 75 6.29 -6.92 -8.56
CA HIS A 75 5.73 -6.05 -7.53
C HIS A 75 5.78 -4.57 -7.94
N ILE A 76 6.91 -4.10 -8.49
CA ILE A 76 7.05 -2.73 -8.97
C ILE A 76 6.08 -2.45 -10.11
N ARG A 77 5.90 -3.40 -11.05
CA ARG A 77 4.95 -3.26 -12.15
C ARG A 77 3.49 -3.12 -11.66
N LEU A 78 3.13 -3.82 -10.58
CA LEU A 78 1.77 -3.85 -10.05
C LEU A 78 1.48 -2.72 -9.05
N ASN A 79 2.45 -2.32 -8.25
CA ASN A 79 2.25 -1.45 -7.08
C ASN A 79 3.10 -0.16 -7.12
N GLY A 80 4.00 -0.03 -8.11
CA GLY A 80 4.97 1.06 -8.18
C GLY A 80 6.21 0.83 -7.34
N ASP A 81 7.14 1.78 -7.40
CA ASP A 81 8.47 1.74 -6.77
C ASP A 81 8.58 2.63 -5.52
N ALA A 82 7.46 3.08 -4.95
CA ALA A 82 7.44 4.03 -3.84
C ALA A 82 8.29 3.57 -2.64
N PHE A 83 8.25 2.27 -2.34
CA PHE A 83 9.01 1.64 -1.25
C PHE A 83 10.55 1.72 -1.42
N LEU A 84 11.06 1.99 -2.64
CA LEU A 84 12.49 2.20 -2.90
C LEU A 84 12.97 3.60 -2.51
N ARG A 85 12.05 4.57 -2.45
CA ARG A 85 12.35 5.99 -2.25
C ARG A 85 12.22 6.42 -0.80
N ASP A 86 11.73 5.53 0.06
CA ASP A 86 11.52 5.78 1.48
C ASP A 86 12.89 5.80 2.20
N LYS A 87 13.62 6.90 2.00
CA LYS A 87 14.69 7.32 2.91
C LYS A 87 14.01 8.11 4.01
N HIS A 88 14.06 7.56 5.23
CA HIS A 88 13.74 8.26 6.47
C HIS A 88 14.26 9.70 6.48
#